data_AF-A0A2G9PPN5-F1
#
_entry.id   AF-A0A2G9PPN5-F1
#
_cell.length_a   1.000
_cell.length_b   1.000
_cell.length_c   1.000
_cell.angle_alpha   90.00
_cell.angle_beta   90.00
_cell.angle_gamma   90.00
#
_symmetry.space_group_name_H-M   'P 1'
#
loop_
_entity.id
_entity.type
_entity.pdbx_description
1 polymer ?
#
loop_
_entity_poly.entity_id
_entity_poly.type
_entity_poly.pdbx_seq_one_letter_code
_entity_poly.pdbx_strand_id
1 'polypeptide(L)'
;FYILTNGTVFSTETYINFTAVTEEFGPLEFIWQFADRPPERTTRRSIIKRFNLPNMYSVVVKTSNKFHSFTSDVHTIFVQRKVVPNRLVASPSVLINSNVSFYCRINSGTNVSYFWDFGDGTKRLGKYNDTHVYRREGEYTVNVSIFNNVSSAFLTKQIFVVKEPCQPPPVKNMGPLKLQVCFM
;
A
#
# COMPACT_ATOMS: atom_id res chain seq x y z
N PHE A 1 9.13 34.80 -0.38
CA PHE A 1 7.69 34.51 -0.55
C PHE A 1 7.53 33.05 -0.95
N TYR A 2 6.83 32.23 -0.16
CA TYR A 2 6.72 30.79 -0.39
C TYR A 2 5.36 30.23 0.07
N ILE A 3 5.08 28.97 -0.25
CA ILE A 3 3.85 28.28 0.14
C ILE A 3 4.15 27.33 1.32
N LEU A 4 3.25 27.28 2.29
CA LEU A 4 3.26 26.31 3.38
C LEU A 4 2.07 25.36 3.29
N THR A 5 2.33 24.10 3.65
CA THR A 5 1.35 23.03 3.87
C THR A 5 1.73 22.26 5.14
N ASN A 6 0.79 21.51 5.73
CA ASN A 6 1.02 20.73 6.95
C ASN A 6 1.80 19.41 6.71
N GLY A 7 2.76 19.43 5.78
CA GLY A 7 3.48 18.25 5.30
C GLY A 7 3.73 18.29 3.80
N THR A 8 4.46 17.30 3.30
CA THR A 8 4.83 17.16 1.87
C THR A 8 4.21 15.93 1.22
N VAL A 9 3.64 15.02 2.00
CA VAL A 9 2.97 13.81 1.49
C VAL A 9 1.59 13.67 2.12
N PHE A 10 0.57 13.47 1.30
CA PHE A 10 -0.83 13.42 1.73
C PHE A 10 -1.56 12.22 1.12
N SER A 11 -2.58 11.73 1.82
CA SER A 11 -3.47 10.72 1.26
C SER A 11 -4.34 11.35 0.17
N THR A 12 -4.66 10.58 -0.88
CA THR A 12 -5.77 10.93 -1.78
C THR A 12 -7.02 11.23 -0.98
N GLU A 13 -7.86 12.10 -1.54
CA GLU A 13 -9.15 12.52 -1.00
C GLU A 13 -9.10 13.34 0.30
N THR A 14 -7.91 13.70 0.78
CA THR A 14 -7.77 14.61 1.93
C THR A 14 -7.78 16.06 1.49
N TYR A 15 -8.26 16.93 2.37
CA TYR A 15 -8.22 18.37 2.18
C TYR A 15 -6.87 18.90 2.66
N ILE A 16 -6.14 19.55 1.76
CA ILE A 16 -4.83 20.14 2.01
C ILE A 16 -4.99 21.65 2.02
N ASN A 17 -4.57 22.29 3.11
CA ASN A 17 -4.55 23.74 3.22
C ASN A 17 -3.19 24.27 2.74
N PHE A 18 -3.20 25.10 1.71
CA PHE A 18 -2.03 25.81 1.20
C PHE A 18 -2.12 27.25 1.69
N THR A 19 -1.04 27.74 2.30
CA THR A 19 -0.97 29.11 2.82
C THR A 19 0.23 29.83 2.22
N ALA A 20 -0.01 30.97 1.60
CA ALA A 20 1.04 31.83 1.06
C ALA A 20 1.64 32.67 2.19
N VAL A 21 2.96 32.62 2.34
CA VAL A 21 3.73 33.38 3.33
C VAL A 21 4.49 34.50 2.62
N THR A 22 4.09 35.74 2.91
CA THR A 22 4.60 36.97 2.32
C THR A 22 4.93 37.99 3.41
N GLU A 23 5.95 38.81 3.17
CA GLU A 23 6.36 39.92 4.04
C GLU A 23 5.59 41.22 3.72
N GLU A 24 4.81 41.23 2.65
CA GLU A 24 4.02 42.38 2.21
C GLU A 24 2.78 42.60 3.09
N PHE A 25 2.62 43.83 3.56
CA PHE A 25 1.49 44.26 4.39
C PHE A 25 0.50 45.09 3.56
N GLY A 26 -0.66 44.52 3.25
CA GLY A 26 -1.71 45.21 2.50
C GLY A 26 -2.73 44.24 1.88
N PRO A 27 -3.80 44.75 1.25
CA PRO A 27 -4.73 43.91 0.50
C PRO A 27 -4.00 43.31 -0.71
N LEU A 28 -3.84 41.99 -0.72
CA LEU A 28 -3.22 41.23 -1.79
C LEU A 28 -4.27 40.37 -2.51
N GLU A 29 -4.15 40.30 -3.82
CA GLU A 29 -4.78 39.25 -4.62
C GLU A 29 -3.78 38.10 -4.79
N PHE A 30 -4.29 36.87 -4.72
CA PHE A 30 -3.55 35.64 -4.88
C PHE A 30 -4.11 34.88 -6.08
N ILE A 31 -3.25 34.45 -6.99
CA ILE A 31 -3.58 33.57 -8.11
C ILE A 31 -2.85 32.25 -7.88
N TRP A 32 -3.59 31.24 -7.45
CA TRP A 32 -3.08 29.90 -7.21
C TRP A 32 -3.09 29.09 -8.50
N GLN A 33 -1.95 28.55 -8.87
CA GLN A 33 -1.75 27.74 -10.06
C GLN A 33 -1.38 26.32 -9.63
N PHE A 34 -2.25 25.37 -9.98
CA PHE A 34 -2.04 23.95 -9.77
C PHE A 34 -1.98 23.28 -11.15
N ALA A 35 -1.02 22.39 -11.38
CA ALA A 35 -0.81 21.81 -12.71
C ALA A 35 -2.01 21.01 -13.27
N ASP A 36 -2.95 20.59 -12.42
CA ASP A 36 -4.08 19.74 -12.76
C ASP A 36 -5.40 20.50 -13.01
N ARG A 37 -5.42 21.83 -12.89
CA ARG A 37 -6.64 22.63 -12.95
C ARG A 37 -6.37 24.09 -13.36
N PRO A 38 -7.40 24.83 -13.80
CA PRO A 38 -7.27 26.25 -14.09
C PRO A 38 -6.79 27.06 -12.86
N PRO A 39 -6.09 28.19 -13.07
CA PRO A 39 -5.72 29.08 -11.98
C PRO A 39 -6.92 29.62 -11.21
N GLU A 40 -6.78 29.75 -9.90
CA GLU A 40 -7.85 30.24 -9.02
C GLU A 40 -7.44 31.53 -8.31
N ARG A 41 -8.33 32.52 -8.35
CA ARG A 41 -8.09 33.85 -7.77
C ARG A 41 -8.76 33.97 -6.39
N THR A 42 -8.03 34.47 -5.40
CA THR A 42 -8.53 34.69 -4.04
C THR A 42 -7.97 35.97 -3.44
N THR A 43 -8.67 36.56 -2.48
CA THR A 43 -8.12 37.61 -1.59
C THR A 43 -7.63 37.04 -0.26
N ARG A 44 -7.97 35.78 0.03
CA ARG A 44 -7.43 35.04 1.17
C ARG A 44 -6.04 34.51 0.82
N ARG A 45 -5.12 34.60 1.80
CA ARG A 45 -3.77 34.04 1.71
C ARG A 45 -3.72 32.51 1.75
N SER A 46 -4.85 31.86 1.99
CA SER A 46 -4.95 30.40 2.04
C SER A 46 -6.04 29.87 1.13
N ILE A 47 -5.81 28.67 0.61
CA ILE A 47 -6.76 27.93 -0.21
C ILE A 47 -6.72 26.45 0.18
N ILE A 48 -7.89 25.82 0.22
CA ILE A 48 -8.02 24.39 0.52
C ILE A 48 -8.29 23.66 -0.79
N LYS A 49 -7.53 22.58 -1.03
CA LYS A 49 -7.73 21.70 -2.19
C LYS A 49 -7.79 20.23 -1.80
N ARG A 50 -8.59 19.49 -2.57
CA ARG A 50 -8.68 18.03 -2.51
C ARG A 50 -8.12 17.45 -3.81
N PHE A 51 -7.28 16.44 -3.68
CA PHE A 51 -6.67 15.72 -4.80
C PHE A 51 -7.11 14.26 -4.78
N ASN A 52 -7.71 13.80 -5.87
CA ASN A 52 -8.32 12.46 -5.93
C ASN A 52 -7.39 11.42 -6.56
N LEU A 53 -6.38 11.87 -7.30
CA LEU A 53 -5.41 11.00 -7.95
C LEU A 53 -4.07 11.05 -7.22
N PRO A 54 -3.38 9.92 -7.08
CA PRO A 54 -2.02 9.94 -6.58
C PRO A 54 -1.10 10.51 -7.65
N ASN A 55 -0.37 11.57 -7.31
CA ASN A 55 0.64 12.17 -8.19
C ASN A 55 1.57 13.07 -7.40
N MET A 56 2.65 13.50 -8.04
CA MET A 56 3.41 14.68 -7.63
C MET A 56 2.70 15.92 -8.17
N TYR A 57 2.31 16.83 -7.29
CA TYR A 57 1.66 18.09 -7.66
C TYR A 57 2.58 19.26 -7.34
N SER A 58 2.76 20.12 -8.35
CA SER A 58 3.48 21.38 -8.21
C SER A 58 2.47 22.53 -8.13
N VAL A 59 2.71 23.42 -7.18
CA VAL A 59 1.85 24.57 -6.87
C VAL A 59 2.70 25.82 -6.90
N VAL A 60 2.20 26.83 -7.60
CA VAL A 60 2.78 28.17 -7.62
C VAL A 60 1.68 29.15 -7.26
N VAL A 61 2.00 30.16 -6.46
CA VAL A 61 1.08 31.26 -6.20
C VAL A 61 1.71 32.55 -6.69
N LYS A 62 0.92 33.36 -7.38
CA LYS A 62 1.29 34.74 -7.73
C LYS A 62 0.51 35.67 -6.84
N THR A 63 1.19 36.63 -6.22
CA THR A 63 0.56 37.71 -5.47
C THR A 63 0.71 39.01 -6.23
N SER A 64 -0.30 39.87 -6.13
CA SER A 64 -0.24 41.20 -6.71
C SER A 64 -0.99 42.22 -5.86
N ASN A 65 -0.44 43.44 -5.83
CA ASN A 65 -1.15 44.66 -5.45
C ASN A 65 -1.13 45.65 -6.64
N LYS A 66 -1.52 46.91 -6.42
CA LYS A 66 -1.52 47.94 -7.47
C LYS A 66 -0.14 48.32 -8.01
N PHE A 67 0.93 47.99 -7.29
CA PHE A 67 2.28 48.46 -7.56
C PHE A 67 3.24 47.34 -7.94
N HIS A 68 3.10 46.17 -7.32
CA HIS A 68 4.02 45.04 -7.42
C HIS A 68 3.29 43.73 -7.63
N SER A 69 3.98 42.79 -8.27
CA SER A 69 3.58 41.39 -8.32
C SER A 69 4.77 40.49 -8.04
N PHE A 70 4.55 39.47 -7.22
CA PHE A 70 5.54 38.47 -6.84
C PHE A 70 5.02 37.08 -7.19
N THR A 71 5.94 36.16 -7.48
CA THR A 71 5.64 34.75 -7.73
C THR A 71 6.42 33.91 -6.73
N SER A 72 5.79 32.87 -6.17
CA SER A 72 6.46 31.97 -5.24
C SER A 72 7.40 31.03 -5.97
N ASP A 73 8.35 30.46 -5.23
CA ASP A 73 8.99 29.22 -5.64
C ASP A 73 7.95 28.10 -5.83
N VAL A 74 8.33 27.07 -6.59
CA VAL A 74 7.48 25.90 -6.83
C VAL A 74 7.38 25.07 -5.56
N HIS A 75 6.17 24.96 -5.01
CA HIS A 75 5.89 24.07 -3.88
C HIS A 75 5.43 22.71 -4.38
N THR A 76 6.10 21.65 -3.96
CA THR A 76 5.80 20.29 -4.41
C THR A 76 5.22 19.45 -3.28
N ILE A 77 4.13 18.74 -3.57
CA ILE A 77 3.55 17.73 -2.68
C ILE A 77 3.40 16.40 -3.41
N PHE A 78 3.42 15.31 -2.65
CA PHE A 78 3.12 13.97 -3.14
C PHE A 78 1.78 13.50 -2.59
N VAL A 79 0.87 13.11 -3.45
CA VAL A 79 -0.40 12.51 -3.04
C VAL A 79 -0.31 11.01 -3.29
N GLN A 80 -0.60 10.21 -2.27
CA GLN A 80 -0.53 8.75 -2.33
C GLN A 80 -1.88 8.13 -2.01
N ARG A 81 -2.22 7.02 -2.67
CA ARG A 81 -3.36 6.19 -2.27
C ARG A 81 -2.99 5.39 -1.04
N LYS A 82 -3.91 5.31 -0.08
CA LYS A 82 -3.77 4.41 1.05
C LYS A 82 -3.69 2.95 0.61
N VAL A 83 -2.91 2.17 1.34
CA VAL A 83 -2.81 0.73 1.18
C VAL A 83 -4.13 0.09 1.59
N VAL A 84 -4.71 -0.71 0.70
CA VAL A 84 -5.86 -1.56 0.98
C VAL A 84 -5.44 -3.00 0.74
N PRO A 85 -5.14 -3.79 1.80
CA PRO A 85 -4.72 -5.17 1.63
C PRO A 85 -5.86 -6.03 1.08
N ASN A 86 -5.53 -7.07 0.31
CA ASN A 86 -6.51 -8.07 -0.16
C ASN A 86 -6.24 -9.42 0.51
N ARG A 87 -5.14 -10.09 0.13
CA ARG A 87 -4.79 -11.40 0.69
C ARG A 87 -3.34 -11.77 0.44
N LEU A 88 -2.82 -12.60 1.33
CA LEU A 88 -1.52 -13.25 1.19
C LEU A 88 -1.72 -14.66 0.62
N VAL A 89 -1.05 -14.95 -0.49
CA VAL A 89 -1.20 -16.20 -1.26
C VAL A 89 0.11 -16.99 -1.18
N ALA A 90 0.00 -18.23 -0.71
CA ALA A 90 1.04 -19.25 -0.70
C ALA A 90 0.38 -20.62 -0.52
N SER A 91 1.09 -21.69 -0.87
CA SER A 91 0.64 -23.07 -0.62
C SER A 91 0.52 -23.31 0.89
N PRO A 92 -0.61 -23.83 1.39
CA PRO A 92 -0.83 -24.00 2.83
C PRO A 92 0.05 -25.11 3.43
N SER A 93 0.48 -26.08 2.62
CA SER A 93 1.40 -27.15 3.01
C SER A 93 2.51 -27.28 1.98
N VAL A 94 3.75 -27.40 2.45
CA VAL A 94 4.97 -27.38 1.63
C VAL A 94 6.01 -28.34 2.19
N LEU A 95 6.95 -28.75 1.34
CA LEU A 95 8.04 -29.63 1.77
C LEU A 95 9.20 -28.83 2.39
N ILE A 96 9.85 -29.44 3.37
CA ILE A 96 11.13 -28.94 3.90
C ILE A 96 12.15 -28.76 2.76
N ASN A 97 12.99 -27.73 2.86
CA ASN A 97 14.00 -27.37 1.85
C ASN A 97 13.45 -27.03 0.45
N SER A 98 12.14 -26.95 0.27
CA SER A 98 11.52 -26.47 -0.97
C SER A 98 11.43 -24.93 -0.99
N ASN A 99 11.47 -24.36 -2.19
CA ASN A 99 11.32 -22.91 -2.36
C ASN A 99 9.84 -22.52 -2.38
N VAL A 100 9.36 -21.89 -1.31
CA VAL A 100 7.96 -21.49 -1.15
C VAL A 100 7.79 -20.08 -1.68
N SER A 101 6.87 -19.90 -2.64
CA SER A 101 6.54 -18.58 -3.19
C SER A 101 5.38 -17.93 -2.44
N PHE A 102 5.57 -16.67 -2.07
CA PHE A 102 4.57 -15.83 -1.42
C PHE A 102 4.19 -14.66 -2.33
N TYR A 103 2.90 -14.39 -2.42
CA TYR A 103 2.36 -13.27 -3.19
C TYR A 103 1.37 -12.49 -2.34
N CYS A 104 1.72 -11.24 -2.06
CA CYS A 104 0.85 -10.28 -1.40
C CYS A 104 0.02 -9.54 -2.46
N ARG A 105 -1.31 -9.72 -2.41
CA ARG A 105 -2.25 -8.95 -3.24
C ARG A 105 -2.81 -7.78 -2.46
N ILE A 106 -2.87 -6.61 -3.11
CA ILE A 106 -3.49 -5.39 -2.61
C ILE A 106 -4.54 -4.90 -3.60
N ASN A 107 -5.59 -4.26 -3.10
CA ASN A 107 -6.63 -3.63 -3.93
C ASN A 107 -6.26 -2.18 -4.29
N SER A 108 -5.47 -1.52 -3.44
CA SER A 108 -5.04 -0.14 -3.64
C SER A 108 -3.74 0.14 -2.89
N GLY A 109 -2.99 1.13 -3.38
CA GLY A 109 -1.76 1.64 -2.79
C GLY A 109 -0.85 2.23 -3.86
N THR A 110 -0.09 3.26 -3.52
CA THR A 110 0.97 3.82 -4.38
C THR A 110 2.26 3.97 -3.61
N ASN A 111 3.39 3.75 -4.28
CA ASN A 111 4.73 3.76 -3.67
C ASN A 111 4.78 2.84 -2.43
N VAL A 112 4.36 1.59 -2.63
CA VAL A 112 4.16 0.62 -1.55
C VAL A 112 5.43 -0.19 -1.32
N SER A 113 5.80 -0.31 -0.05
CA SER A 113 6.89 -1.14 0.45
C SER A 113 6.34 -2.36 1.19
N TYR A 114 7.11 -3.45 1.17
CA TYR A 114 6.75 -4.73 1.81
C TYR A 114 7.87 -5.17 2.74
N PHE A 115 7.50 -5.54 3.97
CA PHE A 115 8.40 -6.15 4.94
C PHE A 115 7.85 -7.52 5.31
N TRP A 116 8.63 -8.55 5.02
CA TRP A 116 8.29 -9.95 5.19
C TRP A 116 8.87 -10.49 6.49
N ASP A 117 8.05 -11.24 7.23
CA ASP A 117 8.43 -12.05 8.37
C ASP A 117 7.90 -13.47 8.12
N PHE A 118 8.81 -14.43 7.92
CA PHE A 118 8.46 -15.79 7.54
C PHE A 118 8.09 -16.69 8.72
N GLY A 119 8.16 -16.17 9.95
CA GLY A 119 7.81 -16.90 11.17
C GLY A 119 8.88 -17.86 11.69
N ASP A 120 10.00 -18.03 10.98
CA ASP A 120 11.15 -18.86 11.40
C ASP A 120 12.33 -18.04 11.95
N GLY A 121 12.11 -16.75 12.18
CA GLY A 121 13.14 -15.76 12.56
C GLY A 121 13.70 -14.98 11.38
N THR A 122 13.47 -15.41 10.14
CA THR A 122 13.91 -14.68 8.94
C THR A 122 12.95 -13.54 8.64
N LYS A 123 13.49 -12.32 8.54
CA LYS A 123 12.74 -11.11 8.16
C LYS A 123 13.52 -10.29 7.15
N ARG A 124 12.83 -9.67 6.19
CA ARG A 124 13.49 -8.79 5.20
C ARG A 124 12.53 -7.87 4.48
N LEU A 125 13.08 -6.79 3.93
CA LEU A 125 12.40 -6.00 2.92
C LEU A 125 12.31 -6.80 1.62
N GLY A 126 11.18 -6.66 0.92
CA GLY A 126 10.94 -7.32 -0.35
C GLY A 126 9.98 -6.54 -1.24
N LYS A 127 9.47 -7.22 -2.25
CA LYS A 127 8.43 -6.70 -3.15
C LYS A 127 7.07 -7.32 -2.77
N TYR A 128 6.08 -7.12 -3.63
CA TYR A 128 4.77 -7.77 -3.50
C TYR A 128 4.88 -9.31 -3.53
N ASN A 129 5.98 -9.85 -4.05
CA ASN A 129 6.33 -11.27 -3.98
C ASN A 129 7.70 -11.47 -3.33
N ASP A 130 7.86 -12.62 -2.68
CA ASP A 130 9.12 -13.10 -2.11
C ASP A 130 9.10 -14.64 -2.04
N THR A 131 10.26 -15.26 -1.90
CA THR A 131 10.40 -16.72 -1.83
C THR A 131 11.24 -17.15 -0.64
N HIS A 132 10.80 -18.14 0.12
CA HIS A 132 11.50 -18.58 1.34
C HIS A 132 11.63 -20.09 1.42
N VAL A 133 12.70 -20.56 2.09
CA VAL A 133 13.00 -21.98 2.28
C VAL A 133 13.02 -22.30 3.77
N TYR A 134 12.09 -23.15 4.20
CA TYR A 134 12.02 -23.64 5.57
C TYR A 134 12.91 -24.86 5.76
N ARG A 135 13.80 -24.81 6.76
CA ARG A 135 14.77 -25.88 7.06
C ARG A 135 14.33 -26.84 8.17
N ARG A 136 13.16 -26.62 8.75
CA ARG A 136 12.59 -27.47 9.82
C ARG A 136 11.10 -27.65 9.56
N GLU A 137 10.59 -28.78 10.00
CA GLU A 137 9.15 -29.05 10.01
C GLU A 137 8.48 -28.20 11.08
N GLY A 138 7.21 -27.89 10.85
CA GLY A 138 6.41 -27.14 11.81
C GLY A 138 5.37 -26.25 11.14
N GLU A 139 4.61 -25.59 11.99
CA GLU A 139 3.66 -24.55 11.58
C GLU A 139 4.34 -23.19 11.69
N TYR A 140 4.30 -22.43 10.59
CA TYR A 140 4.89 -21.10 10.50
C TYR A 140 3.80 -20.07 10.20
N THR A 141 3.79 -18.99 10.99
CA THR A 141 2.92 -17.83 10.74
C THR A 141 3.71 -16.78 9.97
N VAL A 142 3.37 -16.64 8.69
CA VAL A 142 3.98 -15.64 7.80
C VAL A 142 3.20 -14.34 7.89
N ASN A 143 3.90 -13.26 8.19
CA ASN A 143 3.36 -11.90 8.23
C ASN A 143 4.02 -11.04 7.15
N VAL A 144 3.22 -10.25 6.44
CA VAL A 144 3.72 -9.20 5.55
C VAL A 144 3.15 -7.86 5.98
N SER A 145 4.02 -6.92 6.32
CA SER A 145 3.65 -5.52 6.54
C SER A 145 3.76 -4.76 5.23
N ILE A 146 2.71 -4.04 4.88
CA ILE A 146 2.53 -3.34 3.61
C ILE A 146 2.31 -1.87 3.93
N PHE A 147 3.16 -0.98 3.45
CA PHE A 147 3.11 0.41 3.88
C PHE A 147 3.58 1.38 2.82
N ASN A 148 3.12 2.62 2.95
CA ASN A 148 3.66 3.79 2.29
C ASN A 148 3.67 4.95 3.28
N ASN A 149 3.93 6.18 2.82
CA ASN A 149 4.08 7.31 3.73
C ASN A 149 2.74 7.81 4.32
N VAL A 150 1.60 7.27 3.87
CA VAL A 150 0.26 7.73 4.28
C VAL A 150 -0.57 6.66 4.99
N SER A 151 -0.12 5.40 4.97
CA SER A 151 -0.84 4.27 5.56
C SER A 151 0.01 3.01 5.66
N SER A 152 -0.37 2.13 6.57
CA SER A 152 0.18 0.78 6.69
C SER A 152 -0.95 -0.23 6.93
N ALA A 153 -0.68 -1.48 6.56
CA ALA A 153 -1.53 -2.63 6.80
C ALA A 153 -0.66 -3.88 6.95
N PHE A 154 -1.25 -4.99 7.40
CA PHE A 154 -0.56 -6.28 7.45
C PHE A 154 -1.48 -7.41 6.99
N LEU A 155 -0.89 -8.49 6.50
CA LEU A 155 -1.56 -9.74 6.16
C LEU A 155 -0.81 -10.91 6.77
N THR A 156 -1.56 -11.94 7.14
CA THR A 156 -1.03 -13.14 7.81
C THR A 156 -1.45 -14.40 7.05
N LYS A 157 -0.57 -15.41 7.01
CA LYS A 157 -0.86 -16.73 6.45
C LYS A 157 -0.11 -17.81 7.23
N GLN A 158 -0.81 -18.86 7.64
CA GLN A 158 -0.20 -20.07 8.19
C GLN A 158 0.28 -20.99 7.08
N ILE A 159 1.45 -21.60 7.29
CA ILE A 159 2.09 -22.57 6.40
C ILE A 159 2.53 -23.78 7.23
N PHE A 160 2.18 -24.97 6.76
CA PHE A 160 2.61 -26.25 7.35
C PHE A 160 3.78 -26.83 6.55
N VAL A 161 4.95 -26.91 7.18
CA VAL A 161 6.15 -27.48 6.57
C VAL A 161 6.30 -28.93 7.04
N VAL A 162 6.36 -29.85 6.09
CA VAL A 162 6.40 -31.30 6.33
C VAL A 162 7.57 -31.94 5.57
N LYS A 163 8.08 -33.08 6.03
CA LYS A 163 9.07 -33.88 5.28
C LYS A 163 8.49 -34.56 4.05
N GLU A 164 7.28 -35.09 4.16
CA GLU A 164 6.62 -35.86 3.11
C GLU A 164 5.22 -35.34 2.83
N PRO A 165 4.74 -35.38 1.58
CA PRO A 165 3.35 -35.04 1.28
C PRO A 165 2.39 -35.99 1.99
N CYS A 166 1.24 -35.49 2.42
CA CYS A 166 0.16 -36.35 2.92
C CYS A 166 -0.24 -37.36 1.82
N GLN A 167 -0.04 -38.66 2.08
CA GLN A 167 -0.54 -39.71 1.20
C GLN A 167 -1.98 -40.06 1.59
N PRO A 168 -2.91 -40.18 0.62
CA PRO A 168 -4.22 -40.76 0.90
C PRO A 168 -4.01 -42.19 1.43
N PRO A 169 -4.86 -42.67 2.36
CA PRO A 169 -4.77 -44.04 2.81
C PRO A 169 -4.90 -45.00 1.61
N PRO A 170 -4.12 -46.10 1.56
CA PRO A 170 -4.20 -47.05 0.48
C PRO A 170 -5.62 -47.59 0.37
N VAL A 171 -6.24 -47.41 -0.79
CA VAL A 171 -7.58 -47.94 -1.08
C VAL A 171 -7.49 -49.46 -1.09
N LYS A 172 -7.91 -50.11 -0.01
CA LYS A 172 -8.09 -51.56 0.00
C LYS A 172 -9.40 -51.87 -0.71
N ASN A 173 -9.34 -52.30 -1.96
CA ASN A 173 -10.47 -52.92 -2.64
C ASN A 173 -10.84 -54.19 -1.87
N MET A 174 -11.74 -54.07 -0.89
CA MET A 174 -12.46 -55.22 -0.35
C MET A 174 -13.30 -55.73 -1.52
N GLY A 175 -12.97 -56.93 -2.01
CA GLY A 175 -13.58 -57.53 -3.19
C GLY A 175 -15.12 -57.59 -3.12
N PRO A 176 -15.79 -57.97 -4.21
CA PRO A 176 -17.25 -57.88 -4.30
C PRO A 176 -17.92 -58.58 -3.11
N LEU A 177 -18.89 -57.89 -2.49
CA LEU A 177 -19.79 -58.48 -1.50
C LEU A 177 -20.41 -59.74 -2.13
N LYS A 178 -20.01 -60.92 -1.67
CA LYS A 178 -20.74 -62.14 -1.97
C LYS A 178 -22.08 -62.06 -1.23
N LEU A 179 -23.11 -61.62 -1.94
CA LEU A 179 -24.50 -61.84 -1.55
C LEU A 179 -24.74 -63.35 -1.53
N GLN A 180 -24.72 -63.96 -0.34
CA GLN A 180 -25.19 -65.32 -0.15
C GLN A 180 -26.71 -65.27 0.00
N VAL A 181 -27.41 -65.58 -1.08
CA VAL A 181 -28.87 -65.76 -1.07
C VAL A 181 -29.14 -67.12 -0.43
N CYS A 182 -29.72 -67.15 0.77
CA CYS A 182 -30.33 -68.37 1.30
C CYS A 182 -31.69 -68.56 0.60
N PHE A 183 -31.87 -69.67 -0.10
CA PHE A 183 -33.19 -70.17 -0.47
C PHE A 183 -33.77 -70.96 0.71
N MET A 184 -35.06 -70.77 0.97
CA MET A 184 -35.86 -71.42 2.01
C MET A 184 -35.95 -72.93 1.81
#